data_AF-A0A9P6E3U6-F1
#
_entry.id   AF-A0A9P6E3U6-F1
#
_cell.length_a   1.000
_cell.length_b   1.000
_cell.length_c   1.000
_cell.angle_alpha   90.00
_cell.angle_beta   90.00
_cell.angle_gamma   90.00
#
_symmetry.space_group_name_H-M   'P 1'
#
loop_
_entity.id
_entity.type
_entity.pdbx_description
1 polymer ?
#
loop_
_entity_poly.entity_id
_entity_poly.type
_entity_poly.pdbx_seq_one_letter_code
_entity_poly.pdbx_strand_id
1 'polypeptide(L)' 'HESIANAWRDSSSKTSQAKHLKHNGIRWSALLLLPYWQPAAWTITEAVHVILLGLIPRHCRDLLGLN' A
#
# COMPACT_ATOMS: atom_id res chain seq x y z
N HIS A 1 10.11 1.28 0.16
CA HIS A 1 9.00 2.15 0.60
C HIS A 1 9.49 3.24 1.58
N GLU A 2 10.36 2.91 2.54
CA GLU A 2 10.95 3.89 3.48
C GLU A 2 11.76 5.01 2.80
N SER A 3 12.68 4.67 1.88
CA SER A 3 13.45 5.69 1.13
C SER A 3 12.54 6.65 0.35
N ILE A 4 11.46 6.14 -0.24
CA ILE A 4 10.45 6.93 -0.99
C ILE A 4 9.66 7.84 -0.03
N ALA A 5 9.31 7.32 1.16
CA ALA A 5 8.64 8.12 2.18
C ALA A 5 9.57 9.23 2.72
N ASN A 6 10.85 8.95 2.94
CA ASN A 6 11.82 9.95 3.35
C ASN A 6 12.04 11.01 2.27
N ALA A 7 12.15 10.63 1.00
CA ALA A 7 12.21 11.58 -0.13
C ALA A 7 10.96 12.48 -0.23
N TRP A 8 9.78 11.95 0.09
CA TRP A 8 8.56 12.76 0.22
C TRP A 8 8.67 13.75 1.38
N ARG A 9 9.13 13.32 2.56
CA ARG A 9 9.31 14.21 3.72
C ARG A 9 10.29 15.34 3.42
N ASP A 10 11.40 15.00 2.79
CA ASP A 10 12.53 15.89 2.53
C ASP A 10 12.29 16.79 1.30
N SER A 11 11.14 16.65 0.62
CA SER A 11 10.72 17.52 -0.47
C SER A 11 10.48 18.95 0.01
N SER A 12 10.95 19.93 -0.75
CA SER A 12 11.02 21.35 -0.34
C SER A 12 9.68 22.09 -0.28
N SER A 13 8.59 21.52 -0.80
CA SER A 13 7.27 22.16 -0.85
C SER A 13 6.12 21.16 -0.81
N LYS A 14 4.94 21.62 -0.35
CA LYS A 14 3.67 20.86 -0.42
C LYS A 14 3.32 20.45 -1.85
N THR A 15 3.65 21.27 -2.85
CA THR A 15 3.39 20.94 -4.26
C THR A 15 4.29 19.81 -4.76
N SER A 16 5.57 19.80 -4.38
CA SER A 16 6.47 18.68 -4.67
C SER A 16 6.04 17.41 -3.95
N GLN A 17 5.60 17.51 -2.69
CA GLN A 17 5.04 16.41 -1.93
C GLN A 17 3.80 15.82 -2.61
N ALA A 18 2.88 16.67 -3.10
CA ALA A 18 1.69 16.20 -3.80
C ALA A 18 2.02 15.49 -5.12
N LYS A 19 2.98 16.02 -5.90
CA LYS A 19 3.49 15.36 -7.11
C LYS A 19 4.14 14.02 -6.79
N HIS A 20 4.97 13.98 -5.75
CA HIS A 20 5.66 12.79 -5.31
C HIS A 20 4.68 11.72 -4.81
N LEU A 21 3.64 12.12 -4.07
CA LEU A 21 2.56 11.24 -3.63
C LEU A 21 1.76 10.71 -4.83
N LYS A 22 1.44 11.56 -5.81
CA LYS A 22 0.72 11.13 -7.02
C LYS A 22 1.53 10.13 -7.86
N HIS A 23 2.85 10.31 -7.94
CA HIS A 23 3.72 9.44 -8.72
C HIS A 23 4.00 8.10 -8.02
N ASN A 24 4.28 8.12 -6.72
CA ASN A 24 4.75 6.94 -5.99
C ASN A 24 3.70 6.29 -5.07
N GLY A 25 2.58 6.98 -4.80
CA GLY A 25 1.54 6.51 -3.87
C GLY A 25 1.93 6.50 -2.38
N ILE A 26 3.15 6.93 -2.03
CA ILE A 26 3.72 6.84 -0.68
C ILE A 26 3.94 8.24 -0.10
N ARG A 27 3.60 8.41 1.19
CA ARG A 27 3.90 9.58 2.02
C ARG A 27 4.60 9.18 3.30
N TRP A 28 5.30 10.12 3.92
CA TRP A 28 5.89 9.92 5.24
C TRP A 28 4.83 9.99 6.34
N SER A 29 5.01 9.20 7.40
CA SER A 29 4.24 9.22 8.63
C SER A 29 5.17 8.90 9.80
N ALA A 30 4.85 9.45 10.98
CA ALA A 30 5.59 9.17 12.22
C ALA A 30 5.63 7.67 12.58
N LEU A 31 4.70 6.87 12.04
CA LEU A 31 4.70 5.41 12.19
C LEU A 31 6.00 4.76 11.70
N LEU A 32 6.70 5.35 10.72
CA LEU A 32 7.98 4.84 10.23
C LEU A 32 9.13 4.93 11.25
N LEU A 33 8.96 5.67 12.36
CA LEU A 33 9.94 5.74 13.44
C LEU A 33 9.86 4.54 14.40
N LEU A 34 8.78 3.78 14.34
CA LEU A 34 8.57 2.66 15.25
C LEU A 34 9.35 1.44 14.73
N PRO A 35 10.27 0.85 15.51
CA PRO A 35 11.16 -0.22 15.05
C PRO A 35 10.41 -1.52 14.69
N TYR A 36 9.18 -1.67 15.19
CA TYR A 36 8.31 -2.81 14.91
C TYR A 36 7.34 -2.56 13.76
N TRP A 37 7.25 -1.33 13.25
CA TRP A 37 6.25 -0.97 12.24
C TRP A 37 6.69 -1.46 10.86
N GLN A 38 5.99 -2.47 10.37
CA GLN A 38 6.18 -3.00 9.02
C GLN A 38 4.87 -2.85 8.22
N PRO A 39 4.71 -1.76 7.44
CA PRO A 39 3.46 -1.48 6.74
C PRO A 39 2.99 -2.65 5.86
N ALA A 40 3.91 -3.33 5.19
CA ALA A 40 3.58 -4.46 4.33
C ALA A 40 3.01 -5.66 5.10
N ALA A 41 3.46 -5.90 6.33
CA ALA A 41 2.96 -6.99 7.16
C ALA A 41 1.57 -6.70 7.74
N TRP A 42 1.22 -5.42 7.90
CA TRP A 42 0.02 -4.97 8.61
C TRP A 42 -0.99 -4.28 7.70
N THR A 43 -0.70 -4.20 6.40
CA THR A 43 -1.70 -3.83 5.41
C THR A 43 -2.65 -5.01 5.29
N ILE A 44 -3.77 -4.94 6.02
CA ILE A 44 -4.88 -5.85 5.80
C ILE A 44 -5.32 -5.62 4.36
N THR A 45 -5.09 -6.62 3.49
CA THR A 45 -5.76 -6.67 2.19
C THR A 45 -7.22 -6.94 2.53
N GLU A 46 -7.96 -5.87 2.75
CA GLU A 46 -9.34 -5.90 3.20
C GLU A 46 -10.14 -6.76 2.21
N ALA A 47 -11.06 -7.58 2.71
CA ALA A 47 -11.74 -8.61 1.91
C ALA A 47 -12.35 -8.01 0.63
N VAL A 48 -12.80 -6.76 0.69
CA VAL A 48 -13.30 -6.02 -0.48
C VAL A 48 -12.23 -5.86 -1.57
N HIS A 49 -10.95 -5.68 -1.27
CA HIS A 49 -9.89 -5.61 -2.29
C HIS A 49 -9.67 -6.97 -2.97
N VAL A 50 -9.68 -8.07 -2.22
CA VAL A 50 -9.55 -9.44 -2.79
C VAL A 50 -10.76 -9.78 -3.65
N ILE A 51 -11.96 -9.36 -3.22
CA ILE A 51 -13.21 -9.51 -3.96
C ILE A 51 -13.22 -8.65 -5.22
N LEU A 52 -12.86 -7.36 -5.12
CA LEU A 52 -12.87 -6.40 -6.22
C LEU A 52 -11.86 -6.74 -7.31
N LEU A 53 -10.71 -7.31 -6.94
CA LEU A 53 -9.70 -7.80 -7.90
C LEU A 53 -10.09 -9.15 -8.55
N GLY A 54 -11.25 -9.72 -8.20
CA GLY A 54 -11.74 -10.98 -8.78
C GLY A 54 -10.94 -12.22 -8.37
N LEU A 55 -10.11 -12.12 -7.33
CA LEU A 55 -9.23 -13.20 -6.91
C LEU A 55 -10.01 -14.36 -6.27
N ILE A 56 -11.12 -14.08 -5.58
CA ILE A 56 -11.99 -15.12 -4.98
C ILE A 56 -12.69 -15.95 -6.05
N PRO A 57 -13.41 -15.38 -7.04
CA PRO A 57 -13.92 -16.12 -8.19
C PRO A 57 -12.91 -17.07 -8.82
N ARG A 58 -11.72 -16.56 -9.15
CA ARG A 58 -10.68 -17.33 -9.83
C ARG A 58 -10.17 -18.49 -8.97
N HIS A 59 -9.92 -18.25 -7.69
CA HIS A 59 -9.39 -19.29 -6.81
C HIS A 59 -10.44 -20.31 -6.41
N CYS A 60 -11.66 -19.88 -6.08
CA CYS A 60 -12.71 -20.81 -5.63
C CYS A 60 -13.32 -21.60 -6.78
N ARG A 61 -13.70 -20.95 -7.89
CA ARG A 61 -14.36 -21.63 -9.01
C ARG A 61 -13.36 -22.33 -9.94
N ASP A 62 -12.32 -21.62 -10.36
CA ASP A 62 -11.46 -22.10 -11.44
C ASP A 62 -10.30 -22.98 -10.95
N LEU A 63 -9.75 -22.69 -9.75
CA LEU A 63 -8.61 -23.43 -9.20
C LEU A 63 -9.02 -24.54 -8.22
N LEU A 64 -9.96 -24.26 -7.32
CA LEU A 64 -10.41 -25.22 -6.31
C LEU A 64 -11.63 -26.03 -6.74
N GLY A 65 -12.28 -25.68 -7.86
CA GLY A 65 -13.41 -26.42 -8.42
C GLY A 65 -14.68 -26.39 -7.56
N LEU A 66 -14.81 -25.40 -6.67
CA LEU A 66 -16.00 -25.21 -5.86
C LEU A 66 -17.04 -24.46 -6.71
N ASN A 67 -18.04 -25.21 -7.20
CA ASN A 67 -19.24 -24.67 -7.83
C ASN A 67 -20.33 -24.40 -6.79
#